data_AF-A0AAE3L7V7-F1
#
_entry.id   AF-A0AAE3L7V7-F1
#
_cell.length_a   1.000
_cell.length_b   1.000
_cell.length_c   1.000
_cell.angle_alpha   90.00
_cell.angle_beta   90.00
_cell.angle_gamma   90.00
#
_symmetry.space_group_name_H-M   'P 1'
#
loop_
_entity.id
_entity.type
_entity.pdbx_description
1 polymer ?
#
loop_
_entity_poly.entity_id
_entity_poly.type
_entity_poly.pdbx_seq_one_letter_code
_entity_poly.pdbx_strand_id
1 'polypeptide(L)'
;MTIVSPSYIKQKARQLKKEKSLSQHQAYDEAARYFGFHNYKHYLNVLEDKQKQAASTKETLLKNIYSEKDISTKERFAISFIQDFKISIGELLDILKQFQDSAAAIQSVCEKSNLKDVVQTFLLNDFHTEEGSSELQNLPFNQYFIAKEISVKNLQYSLENDVLYIDGDYDLKLEFECEIPEEYKDLPHFYREPMFGDFEIKIDEDAKLTIMNSSIGEKIGDRIYAEIFR
;
A
#
# COMPACT_ATOMS: atom_id res chain seq x y z
N MET A 1 -21.29 4.52 -18.87
CA MET A 1 -20.24 4.90 -19.85
C MET A 1 -18.93 5.15 -19.10
N THR A 2 -17.92 4.32 -19.34
CA THR A 2 -16.59 4.45 -18.69
C THR A 2 -15.79 5.50 -19.45
N ILE A 3 -15.24 6.50 -18.75
CA ILE A 3 -14.43 7.54 -19.41
C ILE A 3 -13.06 6.95 -19.72
N VAL A 4 -12.64 7.08 -20.98
CA VAL A 4 -11.31 6.66 -21.42
C VAL A 4 -10.26 7.60 -20.82
N SER A 5 -9.18 7.03 -20.28
CA SER A 5 -8.11 7.82 -19.66
C SER A 5 -7.47 8.81 -20.66
N PRO A 6 -7.07 10.01 -20.21
CA PRO A 6 -6.43 11.01 -21.06
C PRO A 6 -5.17 10.52 -21.77
N SER A 7 -4.43 9.56 -21.18
CA SER A 7 -3.24 8.98 -21.79
C SER A 7 -3.57 8.21 -23.07
N TYR A 8 -4.65 7.43 -23.06
CA TYR A 8 -5.11 6.67 -24.23
C TYR A 8 -5.61 7.59 -25.35
N ILE A 9 -6.34 8.66 -25.02
CA ILE A 9 -6.74 9.68 -25.99
C ILE A 9 -5.50 10.32 -26.63
N LYS A 10 -4.50 10.69 -25.82
CA LYS A 10 -3.23 11.27 -26.31
C LYS A 10 -2.46 10.29 -27.20
N GLN A 11 -2.40 9.01 -26.83
CA GLN A 11 -1.73 7.98 -27.62
C GLN A 11 -2.42 7.80 -28.97
N LYS A 12 -3.75 7.70 -29.00
CA LYS A 12 -4.52 7.55 -30.24
C LYS A 12 -4.41 8.79 -31.13
N ALA A 13 -4.43 9.99 -30.55
CA ALA A 13 -4.22 11.23 -31.30
C ALA A 13 -2.83 11.28 -31.95
N ARG A 14 -1.77 10.83 -31.25
CA ARG A 14 -0.42 10.74 -31.83
C ARG A 14 -0.35 9.76 -33.00
N GLN A 15 -1.04 8.63 -32.91
CA GLN A 15 -1.15 7.65 -34.00
C GLN A 15 -1.87 8.28 -35.22
N LEU A 16 -3.07 8.83 -35.01
CA LEU A 16 -3.89 9.42 -36.08
C LEU A 16 -3.22 10.61 -36.76
N LYS A 17 -2.46 11.42 -36.01
CA LYS A 17 -1.66 12.51 -36.56
C LYS A 17 -0.62 12.00 -37.58
N LYS A 18 0.04 10.88 -37.30
CA LYS A 18 1.05 10.27 -38.19
C LYS A 18 0.40 9.58 -39.39
N GLU A 19 -0.69 8.84 -39.16
CA GLU A 19 -1.34 8.03 -40.20
C GLU A 19 -2.11 8.89 -41.22
N LYS A 20 -2.74 9.96 -40.76
CA LYS A 20 -3.65 10.78 -41.57
C LYS A 20 -3.12 12.20 -41.84
N SER A 21 -1.87 12.48 -41.48
CA SER A 21 -1.23 13.81 -41.60
C SER A 21 -2.08 14.96 -41.03
N LEU A 22 -2.82 14.68 -39.95
CA LEU A 22 -3.74 15.64 -39.33
C LEU A 22 -2.99 16.71 -38.54
N SER A 23 -3.59 17.89 -38.41
CA SER A 23 -3.18 18.84 -37.37
C SER A 23 -3.40 18.25 -35.97
N GLN A 24 -2.70 18.76 -34.97
CA GLN A 24 -2.81 18.26 -33.59
C GLN A 24 -4.26 18.30 -33.07
N HIS A 25 -4.98 19.39 -33.35
CA HIS A 25 -6.37 19.56 -32.94
C HIS A 25 -7.30 18.54 -33.60
N GLN A 26 -7.19 18.37 -34.92
CA GLN A 26 -7.97 17.38 -35.66
C GLN A 26 -7.69 15.96 -35.19
N ALA A 27 -6.44 15.63 -34.89
CA ALA A 27 -6.08 14.32 -34.37
C ALA A 27 -6.69 14.03 -33.00
N TYR A 28 -6.83 15.04 -32.12
CA TYR A 28 -7.52 14.90 -30.85
C TYR A 28 -9.03 14.74 -31.00
N ASP A 29 -9.66 15.50 -31.91
CA ASP A 29 -11.10 15.35 -32.19
C ASP A 29 -11.42 13.97 -32.75
N GLU A 30 -10.62 13.47 -33.69
CA GLU A 30 -10.76 12.14 -34.26
C GLU A 30 -10.50 11.04 -33.22
N ALA A 31 -9.51 11.21 -32.35
CA ALA A 31 -9.27 10.29 -31.24
C ALA A 31 -10.47 10.27 -30.27
N ALA A 32 -11.03 11.42 -29.93
CA ALA A 32 -12.20 11.51 -29.06
C ALA A 32 -13.44 10.84 -29.69
N ARG A 33 -13.68 11.05 -30.99
CA ARG A 33 -14.73 10.37 -31.77
C ARG A 33 -14.56 8.87 -31.80
N TYR A 34 -13.32 8.40 -31.97
CA TYR A 34 -12.99 6.98 -31.92
C TYR A 34 -13.42 6.33 -30.59
N PHE A 35 -13.37 7.07 -29.48
CA PHE A 35 -13.81 6.61 -28.16
C PHE A 35 -15.26 7.00 -27.81
N GLY A 36 -16.06 7.42 -28.80
CA GLY A 36 -17.50 7.68 -28.63
C GLY A 36 -17.85 9.07 -28.09
N PHE A 37 -16.92 10.03 -28.11
CA PHE A 37 -17.18 11.43 -27.76
C PHE A 37 -17.39 12.28 -29.02
N HIS A 38 -18.21 13.33 -28.97
CA HIS A 38 -18.50 14.17 -30.14
C HIS A 38 -17.25 14.86 -30.74
N ASN A 39 -16.35 15.31 -29.87
CA ASN A 39 -15.07 15.93 -30.17
C ASN A 39 -14.20 15.96 -28.90
N TYR A 40 -12.99 16.50 -28.98
CA TYR A 40 -12.08 16.53 -27.84
C TYR A 40 -12.58 17.46 -26.72
N LYS A 41 -13.25 18.56 -27.06
CA LYS A 41 -13.88 19.46 -26.07
C LYS A 41 -14.98 18.76 -25.27
N HIS A 42 -15.84 17.99 -25.94
CA HIS A 42 -16.88 17.18 -25.30
C HIS A 42 -16.27 16.14 -24.36
N TYR A 43 -15.19 15.49 -24.77
CA TYR A 43 -14.43 14.59 -23.89
C TYR A 43 -13.93 15.31 -22.62
N LEU A 44 -13.33 16.51 -22.77
CA LEU A 44 -12.83 17.28 -21.64
C LEU A 44 -13.96 17.71 -20.70
N ASN A 45 -15.09 18.17 -21.22
CA ASN A 45 -16.26 18.54 -20.40
C ASN A 45 -16.78 17.34 -19.61
N VAL A 46 -16.95 16.18 -20.25
CA VAL A 46 -17.42 14.96 -19.57
C VAL A 46 -16.42 14.48 -18.51
N LEU A 47 -15.12 14.63 -18.76
CA LEU A 47 -14.06 14.35 -17.78
C LEU A 47 -14.16 15.30 -16.58
N GLU A 48 -14.30 16.59 -16.84
CA GLU A 48 -14.43 17.63 -15.80
C GLU A 48 -15.67 17.42 -14.94
N ASP A 49 -16.82 17.12 -15.55
CA ASP A 49 -18.07 16.86 -14.84
C ASP A 49 -17.96 15.63 -13.93
N LYS A 50 -17.31 14.56 -14.40
CA LYS A 50 -17.04 13.39 -13.54
C LYS A 50 -16.10 13.70 -12.39
N GLN A 51 -15.08 14.52 -12.61
CA GLN A 51 -14.17 14.95 -11.55
C GLN A 51 -14.90 15.79 -10.49
N LYS A 52 -15.76 16.73 -10.92
CA LYS A 52 -16.63 17.50 -10.01
C LYS A 52 -17.57 16.61 -9.22
N GLN A 53 -18.19 15.63 -9.89
CA GLN A 53 -19.07 14.68 -9.22
C GLN A 53 -18.32 13.84 -8.18
N ALA A 54 -17.13 13.33 -8.52
CA ALA A 54 -16.30 12.56 -7.59
C ALA A 54 -15.88 13.40 -6.37
N ALA A 55 -15.49 14.66 -6.57
CA ALA A 55 -15.16 15.58 -5.49
C ALA A 55 -16.36 15.83 -4.56
N SER A 56 -17.53 16.11 -5.14
CA SER A 56 -18.77 16.31 -4.40
C SER A 56 -19.19 15.07 -3.60
N THR A 57 -19.05 13.88 -4.17
CA THR A 57 -19.31 12.61 -3.46
C THR A 57 -18.32 12.40 -2.32
N LYS A 58 -17.01 12.67 -2.56
CA LYS A 58 -15.97 12.57 -1.54
C LYS A 58 -16.28 13.47 -0.34
N GLU A 59 -16.58 14.75 -0.58
CA GLU A 59 -16.95 15.71 0.47
C GLU A 59 -18.21 15.30 1.24
N THR A 60 -19.22 14.79 0.53
CA THR A 60 -20.48 14.34 1.15
C THR A 60 -20.25 13.16 2.08
N LEU A 61 -19.49 12.16 1.64
CA LEU A 61 -19.17 10.99 2.48
C LEU A 61 -18.32 11.39 3.68
N LEU A 62 -17.33 12.26 3.49
CA LEU A 62 -16.51 12.78 4.58
C LEU A 62 -17.40 13.48 5.62
N LYS A 63 -18.30 14.37 5.19
CA LYS A 63 -19.26 15.03 6.07
C LYS A 63 -20.14 14.02 6.83
N ASN A 64 -20.58 12.95 6.17
CA ASN A 64 -21.38 11.91 6.82
C ASN A 64 -20.58 11.19 7.91
N ILE A 65 -19.30 10.89 7.69
CA ILE A 65 -18.42 10.28 8.71
C ILE A 65 -18.32 11.19 9.95
N TYR A 66 -18.08 12.49 9.76
CA TYR A 66 -17.94 13.44 10.87
C TYR A 66 -19.24 13.76 11.62
N SER A 67 -20.40 13.65 10.95
CA SER A 67 -21.69 14.02 11.54
C SER A 67 -22.50 12.84 12.07
N GLU A 68 -22.20 11.62 11.63
CA GLU A 68 -22.86 10.41 12.09
C GLU A 68 -22.52 10.10 13.56
N LYS A 69 -23.53 9.70 14.34
CA LYS A 69 -23.39 9.34 15.75
C LYS A 69 -23.39 7.84 15.97
N ASP A 70 -24.09 7.09 15.12
CA ASP A 70 -24.10 5.64 15.18
C ASP A 70 -22.76 5.08 14.68
N ILE A 71 -22.00 4.43 15.56
CA ILE A 71 -20.65 3.95 15.28
C ILE A 71 -20.66 2.98 14.09
N SER A 72 -21.60 2.04 14.03
CA SER A 72 -21.69 1.06 12.94
C SER A 72 -22.00 1.70 11.59
N THR A 73 -22.84 2.72 11.56
CA THR A 73 -23.13 3.48 10.33
C THR A 73 -21.95 4.34 9.92
N LYS A 74 -21.29 5.00 10.89
CA LYS A 74 -20.07 5.77 10.66
C LYS A 74 -18.96 4.90 10.08
N GLU A 75 -18.76 3.71 10.64
CA GLU A 75 -17.78 2.72 10.19
C GLU A 75 -18.04 2.30 8.73
N ARG A 76 -19.30 2.03 8.36
CA ARG A 76 -19.66 1.74 6.97
C ARG A 76 -19.33 2.88 6.02
N PHE A 77 -19.58 4.13 6.41
CA PHE A 77 -19.21 5.29 5.61
C PHE A 77 -17.69 5.42 5.47
N ALA A 78 -16.94 5.21 6.55
CA ALA A 78 -15.47 5.22 6.53
C ALA A 78 -14.92 4.14 5.60
N ILE A 79 -15.40 2.90 5.70
CA ILE A 79 -14.98 1.80 4.83
C ILE A 79 -15.30 2.09 3.35
N SER A 80 -16.49 2.63 3.05
CA SER A 80 -16.81 3.05 1.68
C SER A 80 -15.84 4.13 1.20
N PHE A 81 -15.57 5.13 2.04
CA PHE A 81 -14.68 6.24 1.69
C PHE A 81 -13.26 5.77 1.36
N ILE A 82 -12.67 4.89 2.18
CA ILE A 82 -11.30 4.40 1.96
C ILE A 82 -11.20 3.46 0.76
N GLN A 83 -12.28 2.77 0.39
CA GLN A 83 -12.33 1.86 -0.76
C GLN A 83 -12.61 2.60 -2.08
N ASP A 84 -13.48 3.61 -2.05
CA ASP A 84 -13.91 4.34 -3.24
C ASP A 84 -12.91 5.43 -3.66
N PHE A 85 -12.10 5.93 -2.72
CA PHE A 85 -11.14 7.00 -2.96
C PHE A 85 -9.73 6.60 -2.59
N LYS A 86 -8.77 7.04 -3.40
CA LYS A 86 -7.37 7.04 -2.99
C LYS A 86 -7.18 8.11 -1.91
N ILE A 87 -6.90 7.68 -0.69
CA ILE A 87 -6.66 8.55 0.46
C ILE A 87 -5.19 8.52 0.87
N SER A 88 -4.73 9.61 1.48
CA SER A 88 -3.45 9.66 2.17
C SER A 88 -3.53 9.00 3.55
N ILE A 89 -2.38 8.67 4.13
CA ILE A 89 -2.30 8.19 5.52
C ILE A 89 -2.84 9.25 6.49
N GLY A 90 -2.54 10.53 6.26
CA GLY A 90 -3.09 11.62 7.08
C GLY A 90 -4.63 11.66 7.07
N GLU A 91 -5.25 11.55 5.89
CA GLU A 91 -6.71 11.45 5.79
C GLU A 91 -7.27 10.21 6.51
N LEU A 92 -6.54 9.08 6.47
CA LEU A 92 -6.91 7.88 7.21
C LEU A 92 -6.86 8.13 8.73
N LEU A 93 -5.79 8.75 9.24
CA LEU A 93 -5.66 9.09 10.66
C LEU A 93 -6.80 10.00 11.11
N ASP A 94 -7.14 11.03 10.34
CA ASP A 94 -8.26 11.93 10.64
C ASP A 94 -9.61 11.19 10.75
N ILE A 95 -9.83 10.19 9.88
CA ILE A 95 -11.00 9.32 9.95
C ILE A 95 -10.96 8.43 11.19
N LEU A 96 -9.81 7.82 11.51
CA LEU A 96 -9.66 6.95 12.67
C LEU A 96 -9.89 7.68 13.99
N LYS A 97 -9.54 8.98 14.09
CA LYS A 97 -9.87 9.83 15.25
C LYS A 97 -11.36 9.86 15.56
N GLN A 98 -12.23 9.67 14.56
CA GLN A 98 -13.68 9.60 14.75
C GLN A 98 -14.16 8.33 15.48
N PHE A 99 -13.25 7.37 15.70
CA PHE A 99 -13.47 6.08 16.32
C PHE A 99 -12.54 5.83 17.52
N GLN A 100 -11.91 6.87 18.09
CA GLN A 100 -10.97 6.75 19.22
C GLN A 100 -11.50 5.92 20.39
N ASP A 101 -12.83 5.93 20.62
CA ASP A 101 -13.48 5.21 21.71
C ASP A 101 -13.92 3.78 21.33
N SER A 102 -13.56 3.30 20.14
CA SER A 102 -13.97 1.99 19.60
C SER A 102 -12.81 1.27 18.91
N ALA A 103 -12.06 0.48 19.68
CA ALA A 103 -11.00 -0.38 19.16
C ALA A 103 -11.50 -1.32 18.04
N ALA A 104 -12.72 -1.84 18.16
CA ALA A 104 -13.31 -2.71 17.13
C ALA A 104 -13.52 -1.97 15.79
N ALA A 105 -13.95 -0.70 15.83
CA ALA A 105 -14.13 0.10 14.63
C ALA A 105 -12.79 0.51 14.01
N ILE A 106 -11.79 0.87 14.84
CA ILE A 106 -10.42 1.14 14.39
C ILE A 106 -9.87 -0.07 13.63
N GLN A 107 -9.93 -1.25 14.25
CA GLN A 107 -9.49 -2.52 13.66
C GLN A 107 -10.17 -2.75 12.30
N SER A 108 -11.49 -2.65 12.24
CA SER A 108 -12.27 -2.89 11.01
C SER A 108 -11.93 -1.91 9.89
N VAL A 109 -11.82 -0.61 10.19
CA VAL A 109 -11.46 0.41 9.19
C VAL A 109 -10.04 0.17 8.67
N CYS A 110 -9.08 -0.11 9.56
CA CYS A 110 -7.69 -0.38 9.18
C CYS A 110 -7.56 -1.65 8.32
N GLU A 111 -8.26 -2.73 8.64
CA GLU A 111 -8.28 -3.97 7.85
C GLU A 111 -8.83 -3.79 6.42
N LYS A 112 -9.72 -2.80 6.22
CA LYS A 112 -10.26 -2.45 4.91
C LYS A 112 -9.44 -1.39 4.16
N SER A 113 -8.43 -0.83 4.80
CA SER A 113 -7.50 0.14 4.21
C SER A 113 -6.34 -0.56 3.48
N ASN A 114 -5.44 0.25 2.91
CA ASN A 114 -4.19 -0.22 2.32
C ASN A 114 -3.02 -0.30 3.33
N LEU A 115 -3.26 -0.13 4.63
CA LEU A 115 -2.20 -0.13 5.66
C LEU A 115 -1.36 -1.39 5.64
N LYS A 116 -1.96 -2.55 5.40
CA LYS A 116 -1.24 -3.82 5.28
C LYS A 116 -0.13 -3.75 4.21
N ASP A 117 -0.45 -3.24 3.03
CA ASP A 117 0.51 -3.11 1.93
C ASP A 117 1.59 -2.07 2.22
N VAL A 118 1.19 -0.97 2.89
CA VAL A 118 2.10 0.10 3.34
C VAL A 118 3.12 -0.46 4.34
N VAL A 119 2.66 -1.20 5.36
CA VAL A 119 3.50 -1.81 6.39
C VAL A 119 4.43 -2.86 5.78
N GLN A 120 3.93 -3.73 4.89
CA GLN A 120 4.76 -4.69 4.18
C GLN A 120 5.88 -4.00 3.39
N THR A 121 5.54 -2.96 2.64
CA THR A 121 6.54 -2.20 1.85
C THR A 121 7.56 -1.53 2.75
N PHE A 122 7.10 -0.94 3.86
CA PHE A 122 7.95 -0.26 4.83
C PHE A 122 8.94 -1.22 5.50
N LEU A 123 8.48 -2.35 6.04
CA LEU A 123 9.33 -3.36 6.66
C LEU A 123 10.33 -3.97 5.67
N LEU A 124 9.91 -4.27 4.43
CA LEU A 124 10.83 -4.78 3.42
C LEU A 124 11.95 -3.78 3.10
N ASN A 125 11.61 -2.49 2.99
CA ASN A 125 12.59 -1.44 2.77
C ASN A 125 13.55 -1.29 3.96
N ASP A 126 13.07 -1.51 5.20
CA ASP A 126 13.91 -1.48 6.40
C ASP A 126 15.00 -2.56 6.36
N PHE A 127 14.65 -3.79 5.95
CA PHE A 127 15.64 -4.86 5.74
C PHE A 127 16.66 -4.58 4.62
N HIS A 128 16.38 -3.63 3.73
CA HIS A 128 17.31 -3.17 2.70
C HIS A 128 18.21 -2.01 3.16
N THR A 129 18.00 -1.48 4.37
CA THR A 129 18.92 -0.49 4.96
C THR A 129 20.21 -1.15 5.44
N GLU A 130 21.26 -0.36 5.67
CA GLU A 130 22.52 -0.86 6.26
C GLU A 130 22.29 -1.52 7.63
N GLU A 131 21.38 -0.95 8.42
CA GLU A 131 21.05 -1.47 9.76
C GLU A 131 20.29 -2.80 9.66
N GLY A 132 19.19 -2.85 8.91
CA GLY A 132 18.38 -4.06 8.74
C GLY A 132 19.11 -5.19 8.00
N SER A 133 19.97 -4.87 7.02
CA SER A 133 20.81 -5.87 6.36
C SER A 133 21.88 -6.44 7.28
N SER A 134 22.46 -5.63 8.18
CA SER A 134 23.42 -6.10 9.18
C SER A 134 22.78 -7.09 10.16
N GLU A 135 21.53 -6.84 10.58
CA GLU A 135 20.77 -7.76 11.44
C GLU A 135 20.56 -9.12 10.78
N LEU A 136 20.19 -9.12 9.50
CA LEU A 136 20.07 -10.37 8.72
C LEU A 136 21.41 -11.10 8.63
N GLN A 137 22.50 -10.38 8.35
CA GLN A 137 23.84 -10.96 8.18
C GLN A 137 24.44 -11.54 9.46
N ASN A 138 24.03 -11.05 10.64
CA ASN A 138 24.44 -11.61 11.92
C ASN A 138 23.88 -13.02 12.17
N LEU A 139 22.84 -13.41 11.43
CA LEU A 139 22.27 -14.74 11.54
C LEU A 139 23.07 -15.78 10.74
N PRO A 140 23.16 -17.04 11.23
CA PRO A 140 23.99 -18.05 10.59
C PRO A 140 23.66 -18.23 9.12
N PHE A 141 24.69 -18.26 8.28
CA PHE A 141 24.62 -18.48 6.82
C PHE A 141 23.84 -17.41 6.02
N ASN A 142 23.43 -16.29 6.62
CA ASN A 142 22.64 -15.24 5.95
C ASN A 142 23.50 -14.16 5.25
N GLN A 143 24.81 -14.26 5.37
CA GLN A 143 25.78 -13.35 4.71
C GLN A 143 25.69 -13.29 3.17
N TYR A 144 24.93 -14.19 2.54
CA TYR A 144 24.74 -14.25 1.08
C TYR A 144 23.29 -14.01 0.66
N PHE A 145 22.42 -13.66 1.60
CA PHE A 145 21.00 -13.55 1.40
C PHE A 145 20.54 -12.10 1.55
N ILE A 146 19.57 -11.71 0.72
CA ILE A 146 18.86 -10.44 0.79
C ILE A 146 17.37 -10.69 1.02
N ALA A 147 16.72 -9.75 1.69
CA ALA A 147 15.28 -9.71 1.80
C ALA A 147 14.63 -9.63 0.41
N LYS A 148 13.64 -10.48 0.14
CA LYS A 148 12.93 -10.50 -1.16
C LYS A 148 11.47 -10.12 -1.03
N GLU A 149 10.79 -10.75 -0.09
CA GLU A 149 9.36 -10.62 0.08
C GLU A 149 9.03 -10.72 1.56
N ILE A 150 8.12 -9.86 2.01
CA ILE A 150 7.58 -9.93 3.37
C ILE A 150 6.06 -10.06 3.31
N SER A 151 5.52 -10.91 4.17
CA SER A 151 4.08 -11.08 4.37
C SER A 151 3.75 -10.82 5.83
N VAL A 152 2.90 -9.82 6.10
CA VAL A 152 2.44 -9.53 7.45
C VAL A 152 1.10 -10.20 7.76
N LYS A 153 0.92 -10.58 9.03
CA LYS A 153 -0.25 -11.30 9.56
C LYS A 153 -0.54 -10.84 10.99
N ASN A 154 -1.73 -11.21 11.48
CA ASN A 154 -2.17 -10.93 12.85
C ASN A 154 -2.08 -9.45 13.27
N LEU A 155 -2.35 -8.54 12.32
CA LEU A 155 -2.26 -7.10 12.54
C LEU A 155 -3.30 -6.62 13.57
N GLN A 156 -2.83 -5.91 14.60
CA GLN A 156 -3.66 -5.22 15.58
C GLN A 156 -3.40 -3.72 15.47
N TYR A 157 -4.48 -2.94 15.50
CA TYR A 157 -4.42 -1.49 15.33
C TYR A 157 -4.97 -0.79 16.57
N SER A 158 -4.23 0.17 17.11
CA SER A 158 -4.67 1.03 18.20
C SER A 158 -4.32 2.48 17.93
N LEU A 159 -5.17 3.41 18.40
CA LEU A 159 -4.98 4.85 18.20
C LEU A 159 -4.85 5.52 19.56
N GLU A 160 -3.70 6.15 19.80
CA GLU A 160 -3.42 6.88 21.04
C GLU A 160 -2.79 8.24 20.72
N ASN A 161 -3.35 9.32 21.25
CA ASN A 161 -2.82 10.69 21.06
C ASN A 161 -2.51 11.03 19.60
N ASP A 162 -3.43 10.73 18.68
CA ASP A 162 -3.28 10.94 17.24
C ASP A 162 -2.19 10.11 16.54
N VAL A 163 -1.60 9.13 17.24
CA VAL A 163 -0.62 8.18 16.72
C VAL A 163 -1.29 6.82 16.56
N LEU A 164 -1.16 6.25 15.36
CA LEU A 164 -1.62 4.89 15.07
C LEU A 164 -0.49 3.90 15.35
N TYR A 165 -0.74 2.97 16.25
CA TYR A 165 0.15 1.84 16.55
C TYR A 165 -0.34 0.60 15.80
N ILE A 166 0.61 -0.17 15.29
CA ILE A 166 0.38 -1.36 14.50
C ILE A 166 1.31 -2.45 15.03
N ASP A 167 0.71 -3.46 15.65
CA ASP A 167 1.41 -4.66 16.10
C ASP A 167 1.09 -5.81 15.17
N GLY A 168 2.04 -6.70 14.93
CA GLY A 168 1.76 -7.92 14.19
C GLY A 168 2.96 -8.81 13.98
N ASP A 169 2.75 -9.88 13.23
CA ASP A 169 3.79 -10.82 12.85
C ASP A 169 4.12 -10.67 11.37
N TYR A 170 5.32 -11.10 10.97
CA TYR A 170 5.70 -11.20 9.58
C TYR A 170 6.41 -12.52 9.26
N ASP A 171 6.32 -12.92 8.00
CA ASP A 171 7.17 -13.92 7.37
C ASP A 171 8.04 -13.22 6.31
N LEU A 172 9.36 -13.35 6.42
CA LEU A 172 10.36 -12.79 5.51
C LEU A 172 10.98 -13.91 4.67
N LYS A 173 10.83 -13.81 3.35
CA LYS A 173 11.53 -14.65 2.40
C LYS A 173 12.83 -13.98 1.99
N LEU A 174 13.89 -14.78 2.00
CA LEU A 174 15.21 -14.38 1.54
C LEU A 174 15.51 -14.99 0.17
N GLU A 175 16.31 -14.28 -0.62
CA GLU A 175 16.91 -14.80 -1.85
C GLU A 175 18.42 -14.59 -1.84
N PHE A 176 19.14 -15.37 -2.63
CA PHE A 176 20.58 -15.15 -2.79
C PHE A 176 20.85 -13.87 -3.58
N GLU A 177 21.76 -13.05 -3.08
CA GLU A 177 22.19 -11.83 -3.76
C GLU A 177 23.09 -12.13 -4.96
N CYS A 178 23.86 -13.22 -4.89
CA CYS A 178 24.89 -13.61 -5.85
C CYS A 178 24.63 -14.99 -6.46
N GLU A 179 25.37 -15.33 -7.53
CA GLU A 179 25.44 -16.71 -8.02
C GLU A 179 25.91 -17.63 -6.90
N ILE A 180 25.14 -18.69 -6.66
CA ILE A 180 25.34 -19.55 -5.51
C ILE A 180 26.57 -20.41 -5.75
N PRO A 181 27.62 -20.33 -4.89
CA PRO A 181 28.81 -21.14 -5.09
C PRO A 181 28.44 -22.62 -5.06
N GLU A 182 29.04 -23.40 -5.97
CA GLU A 182 28.66 -24.80 -6.24
C GLU A 182 28.63 -25.67 -4.97
N GLU A 183 29.50 -25.36 -4.01
CA GLU A 183 29.62 -26.02 -2.71
C GLU A 183 28.42 -25.85 -1.77
N TYR A 184 27.56 -24.86 -1.98
CA TYR A 184 26.36 -24.63 -1.16
C TYR A 184 25.07 -25.17 -1.81
N LYS A 185 25.10 -25.58 -3.09
CA LYS A 185 23.91 -26.03 -3.83
C LYS A 185 23.29 -27.32 -3.28
N ASP A 186 24.11 -28.19 -2.72
CA ASP A 186 23.69 -29.49 -2.17
C ASP A 186 23.36 -29.43 -0.66
N LEU A 187 23.47 -28.26 -0.02
CA LEU A 187 23.14 -28.14 1.39
C LEU A 187 21.63 -28.21 1.60
N PRO A 188 21.14 -28.97 2.59
CA PRO A 188 19.72 -29.12 2.88
C PRO A 188 19.01 -27.81 3.29
N HIS A 189 19.78 -26.74 3.52
CA HIS A 189 19.29 -25.40 3.91
C HIS A 189 19.26 -24.39 2.74
N PHE A 190 19.49 -24.85 1.51
CA PHE A 190 19.47 -23.99 0.31
C PHE A 190 18.09 -23.36 0.05
N TYR A 191 17.02 -24.10 0.36
CA TYR A 191 15.66 -23.56 0.46
C TYR A 191 15.40 -23.26 1.93
N ARG A 192 15.73 -22.06 2.39
CA ARG A 192 15.36 -21.67 3.76
C ARG A 192 13.85 -21.59 3.88
N GLU A 193 13.34 -22.12 4.99
CA GLU A 193 12.01 -21.73 5.44
C GLU A 193 11.99 -20.20 5.61
N PRO A 194 10.84 -19.53 5.34
CA PRO A 194 10.73 -18.11 5.62
C PRO A 194 11.14 -17.82 7.06
N MET A 195 11.94 -16.77 7.24
CA MET A 195 12.19 -16.21 8.55
C MET A 195 10.89 -15.64 9.09
N PHE A 196 10.73 -15.61 10.40
CA PHE A 196 9.53 -15.06 11.04
C PHE A 196 9.94 -14.01 12.06
N GLY A 197 9.03 -13.11 12.39
CA GLY A 197 9.27 -12.10 13.41
C GLY A 197 7.99 -11.43 13.83
N ASP A 198 8.09 -10.65 14.89
CA ASP A 198 7.05 -9.73 15.36
C ASP A 198 7.55 -8.30 15.26
N PHE A 199 6.62 -7.35 15.16
CA PHE A 199 6.94 -5.93 15.05
C PHE A 199 5.89 -5.06 15.75
N GLU A 200 6.35 -3.89 16.17
CA GLU A 200 5.53 -2.75 16.59
C GLU A 200 5.94 -1.53 15.77
N ILE A 201 4.99 -0.95 15.04
CA ILE A 201 5.18 0.27 14.25
C ILE A 201 4.24 1.35 14.75
N LYS A 202 4.73 2.59 14.81
CA LYS A 202 3.87 3.77 14.95
C LYS A 202 3.83 4.59 13.66
N ILE A 203 2.69 5.22 13.42
CA ILE A 203 2.46 6.19 12.36
C ILE A 203 1.99 7.50 13.02
N ASP A 204 2.81 8.54 12.89
CA ASP A 204 2.50 9.87 13.45
C ASP A 204 1.68 10.75 12.50
N GLU A 205 1.36 11.97 12.96
CA GLU A 205 0.57 12.95 12.21
C GLU A 205 1.20 13.39 10.88
N ASP A 206 2.54 13.28 10.76
CA ASP A 206 3.29 13.55 9.53
C ASP A 206 3.29 12.33 8.58
N ALA A 207 2.50 11.30 8.91
CA ALA A 207 2.44 10.01 8.23
C ALA A 207 3.81 9.30 8.19
N LYS A 208 4.68 9.56 9.17
CA LYS A 208 5.98 8.91 9.28
C LYS A 208 5.83 7.60 10.02
N LEU A 209 6.28 6.53 9.38
CA LEU A 209 6.37 5.20 9.99
C LEU A 209 7.69 5.08 10.78
N THR A 210 7.61 4.55 11.99
CA THR A 210 8.78 4.28 12.84
C THR A 210 8.63 2.90 13.46
N ILE A 211 9.65 2.06 13.33
CA ILE A 211 9.75 0.78 14.06
C ILE A 211 10.07 1.09 15.52
N MET A 212 9.22 0.61 16.42
CA MET A 212 9.39 0.74 17.86
C MET A 212 10.05 -0.50 18.45
N ASN A 213 9.66 -1.67 17.94
CA ASN A 213 10.21 -2.97 18.32
C ASN A 213 10.16 -3.90 17.09
N SER A 214 11.14 -4.78 16.95
CA SER A 214 11.20 -5.81 15.92
C SER A 214 12.04 -6.99 16.38
N SER A 215 11.51 -8.19 16.18
CA SER A 215 12.22 -9.45 16.36
C SER A 215 12.40 -10.16 15.03
N ILE A 216 13.46 -10.96 14.89
CA ILE A 216 13.55 -11.92 13.78
C ILE A 216 14.08 -13.26 14.26
N GLY A 217 13.52 -14.30 13.69
CA GLY A 217 13.86 -15.68 13.97
C GLY A 217 13.82 -16.56 12.75
N GLU A 218 14.42 -17.73 12.91
CA GLU A 218 14.50 -18.78 11.92
C GLU A 218 14.21 -20.12 12.59
N LYS A 219 13.49 -20.98 11.87
CA LYS A 219 13.31 -22.37 12.25
C LYS A 219 14.29 -23.25 11.48
N ILE A 220 15.11 -24.01 12.20
CA ILE A 220 16.06 -24.96 11.62
C ILE A 220 15.76 -26.35 12.17
N GLY A 221 15.10 -27.18 11.37
CA GLY A 221 14.57 -28.48 11.83
C GLY A 221 13.50 -28.29 12.90
N ASP A 222 13.70 -28.91 14.07
CA ASP A 222 12.79 -28.77 15.22
C ASP A 222 13.17 -27.63 16.17
N ARG A 223 14.21 -26.84 15.85
CA ARG A 223 14.70 -25.75 16.71
C ARG A 223 14.27 -24.40 16.18
N ILE A 224 13.91 -23.51 17.09
CA ILE A 224 13.64 -22.11 16.83
C ILE A 224 14.80 -21.27 17.37
N TYR A 225 15.33 -20.41 16.52
CA TYR A 225 16.27 -19.35 16.88
C TYR A 225 15.53 -18.03 16.69
N ALA A 226 15.50 -17.16 17.70
CA ALA A 226 14.88 -15.86 17.61
C ALA A 226 15.70 -14.87 18.43
N GLU A 227 15.91 -13.69 17.87
CA GLU A 227 16.59 -12.58 18.52
C GLU A 227 15.73 -11.32 18.37
N ILE A 228 15.79 -10.47 19.39
CA ILE A 228 15.16 -9.15 19.38
C ILE A 228 16.24 -8.16 18.97
N PHE A 229 15.99 -7.39 17.91
CA PHE A 229 17.02 -6.56 17.30
C PHE A 229 16.82 -5.08 17.58
N ARG A 230 15.58 -4.62 17.79
CA ARG A 230 15.24 -3.26 18.19
C ARG A 230 13.98 -3.25 19.04
#